data_AF-A0A819FPM9-F1
#
_entry.id   AF-A0A819FPM9-F1
#
_cell.length_a   1.000
_cell.length_b   1.000
_cell.length_c   1.000
_cell.angle_alpha   90.00
_cell.angle_beta   90.00
_cell.angle_gamma   90.00
#
_symmetry.space_group_name_H-M   'P 1'
#
loop_
_entity.id
_entity.type
_entity.pdbx_description
1 polymer ?
#
loop_
_entity_poly.entity_id
_entity_poly.type
_entity_poly.pdbx_seq_one_letter_code
_entity_poly.pdbx_strand_id
1 'polypeptide(L)'
;MMTTLSNKISFIISQKGKKLLDINNFIFELNKTTSTKKYYKYEDPSCTVIARTDFEAILLNIKSDCCHPSEPEKIQIQTFKQVVKARAISESTPIPQIYGEEAARIDLSTLSIAALPSQRELSQKKKTLATQHRIDTLYIRYDNGDINANELLDGLSYVVAKY
;
A
#
# COMPACT_ATOMS: atom_id res chain seq x y z
N MET A 1 15.93 33.12 14.96
CA MET A 1 15.21 33.27 13.68
C MET A 1 14.45 31.97 13.44
N MET A 2 13.12 31.97 13.49
CA MET A 2 12.31 30.79 13.17
C MET A 2 12.20 30.69 11.66
N THR A 3 12.94 29.77 11.05
CA THR A 3 12.72 29.37 9.66
C THR A 3 11.35 28.72 9.57
N THR A 4 10.37 29.41 9.01
CA THR A 4 9.12 28.81 8.53
C THR A 4 9.49 27.84 7.41
N LEU A 5 9.77 26.59 7.79
CA LEU A 5 9.84 25.48 6.85
C LEU A 5 8.48 25.45 6.14
N SER A 6 8.47 25.80 4.85
CA SER A 6 7.31 25.60 4.00
C SER A 6 7.08 24.09 3.97
N ASN A 7 6.10 23.63 4.74
CA ASN A 7 5.76 22.21 4.83
C ASN A 7 5.29 21.76 3.45
N LYS A 8 6.17 21.08 2.73
CA LYS A 8 5.83 20.47 1.46
C LYS A 8 4.85 19.34 1.73
N ILE A 9 3.66 19.46 1.17
CA ILE A 9 2.65 18.41 1.20
C ILE A 9 2.54 17.76 -0.17
N SER A 10 2.36 16.44 -0.19
CA SER A 10 2.11 15.69 -1.41
C SER A 10 1.06 14.61 -1.15
N PHE A 11 0.55 14.00 -2.20
CA PHE A 11 -0.37 12.88 -2.07
C PHE A 11 0.18 11.68 -2.81
N ILE A 12 0.13 10.53 -2.15
CA ILE A 12 0.54 9.25 -2.70
C ILE A 12 -0.64 8.27 -2.65
N ILE A 13 -0.64 7.27 -3.51
CA ILE A 13 -1.67 6.22 -3.55
C ILE A 13 -1.14 4.94 -2.90
N SER A 14 -1.85 4.45 -1.88
CA SER A 14 -1.53 3.19 -1.23
C SER A 14 -1.66 2.01 -2.20
N GLN A 15 -1.09 0.86 -1.84
CA GLN A 15 -1.25 -0.37 -2.63
C GLN A 15 -2.72 -0.77 -2.83
N LYS A 16 -3.58 -0.38 -1.88
CA LYS A 16 -5.03 -0.61 -1.92
C LYS A 16 -5.80 0.49 -2.66
N GLY A 17 -5.12 1.43 -3.31
CA GLY A 17 -5.74 2.54 -4.03
C GLY A 17 -6.20 3.71 -3.15
N LYS A 18 -5.92 3.69 -1.84
CA LYS A 18 -6.31 4.78 -0.93
C LYS A 18 -5.38 5.98 -1.12
N LYS A 19 -5.92 7.20 -1.16
CA LYS A 19 -5.12 8.42 -1.18
C LYS A 19 -4.56 8.70 0.22
N LEU A 20 -3.24 8.76 0.33
CA LEU A 20 -2.48 9.06 1.53
C LEU A 20 -1.87 10.45 1.42
N LEU A 21 -1.76 11.14 2.55
CA LEU A 21 -1.15 12.45 2.64
C LEU A 21 0.30 12.29 3.09
N ASP A 22 1.25 12.79 2.32
CA ASP A 22 2.67 12.85 2.68
C ASP A 22 3.02 14.27 3.14
N ILE A 23 3.60 14.37 4.34
CA ILE A 23 4.08 15.61 4.92
C ILE A 23 5.46 15.35 5.51
N ASN A 24 6.51 16.02 5.02
CA ASN A 24 7.87 15.91 5.55
C ASN A 24 8.34 14.44 5.73
N ASN A 25 8.02 13.59 4.76
CA ASN A 25 8.32 12.15 4.78
C ASN A 25 7.54 11.32 5.82
N PHE A 26 6.39 11.80 6.28
CA PHE A 26 5.44 11.05 7.09
C PHE A 26 4.16 10.80 6.30
N ILE A 27 3.69 9.55 6.31
CA ILE A 27 2.50 9.13 5.59
C ILE A 27 1.31 9.11 6.54
N PHE A 28 0.24 9.82 6.17
CA PHE A 28 -0.99 9.86 6.92
C PHE A 28 -2.17 9.29 6.11
N GLU A 29 -3.03 8.54 6.81
CA GLU A 29 -4.29 8.05 6.28
C GLU A 29 -5.45 8.99 6.63
N LEU A 30 -6.39 9.14 5.71
CA LEU A 30 -7.62 9.88 5.99
C LEU A 30 -8.40 9.17 7.11
N ASN A 31 -8.61 9.86 8.23
CA ASN A 31 -9.33 9.34 9.39
C ASN A 31 -10.79 9.78 9.39
N LYS A 32 -11.02 11.09 9.21
CA LYS A 32 -12.37 11.66 9.19
C LYS A 32 -12.42 12.91 8.31
N THR A 33 -13.60 13.18 7.78
CA THR A 33 -13.92 14.38 7.02
C THR A 33 -15.06 15.11 7.73
N THR A 34 -14.93 16.42 7.90
CA THR A 34 -16.01 17.30 8.37
C THR A 34 -16.47 18.19 7.21
N SER A 35 -17.47 19.04 7.43
CA SER A 35 -17.96 19.99 6.41
C SER A 35 -16.90 20.97 5.91
N THR A 36 -15.84 21.20 6.69
CA THR A 36 -14.81 22.22 6.39
C THR A 36 -13.39 21.67 6.32
N LYS A 37 -13.12 20.47 6.85
CA LYS A 37 -11.75 19.98 7.06
C LYS A 37 -11.63 18.48 6.83
N LYS A 38 -10.42 18.04 6.48
CA LYS A 38 -10.01 16.64 6.46
C LYS A 38 -8.97 16.41 7.55
N TYR A 39 -9.13 15.32 8.28
CA TYR A 39 -8.24 14.92 9.36
C TYR A 39 -7.53 13.64 8.96
N TYR A 40 -6.22 13.67 9.04
CA TYR A 40 -5.37 12.55 8.70
C TYR A 40 -4.62 12.09 9.94
N LYS A 41 -4.57 10.78 10.15
CA LYS A 41 -3.83 10.13 11.24
C LYS A 41 -2.64 9.38 10.67
N TYR A 42 -1.59 9.23 11.46
CA TYR A 42 -0.50 8.35 11.08
C TYR A 42 -0.95 6.88 11.07
N GLU A 43 -0.29 6.04 10.27
CA GLU A 43 -0.62 4.60 10.12
C GLU A 43 -0.37 3.82 11.41
N ASP A 44 0.69 4.16 12.15
CA ASP A 44 1.07 3.50 13.40
C ASP A 44 0.13 3.89 14.55
N PRO A 45 -0.55 2.93 15.22
CA PRO A 45 -1.44 3.22 16.35
C PRO A 45 -0.72 3.81 17.57
N SER A 46 0.60 3.63 17.69
CA SER A 46 1.41 4.23 18.76
C SER A 46 1.64 5.73 18.55
N CYS A 47 1.49 6.22 17.31
CA CYS A 47 1.68 7.61 16.97
C CYS A 47 0.35 8.38 17.01
N THR A 48 0.28 9.40 17.86
CA THR A 48 -0.93 10.22 18.06
C THR A 48 -0.98 11.47 17.18
N VAL A 49 -0.06 11.58 16.22
CA VAL A 49 0.08 12.76 15.37
C VAL A 49 -1.11 12.88 14.41
N ILE A 50 -1.65 14.09 14.27
CA ILE A 50 -2.83 14.35 13.42
C ILE A 50 -2.57 15.57 12.54
N ALA A 51 -2.61 15.37 11.23
CA ALA A 51 -2.58 16.44 10.26
C ALA A 51 -4.00 16.88 9.87
N ARG A 52 -4.16 18.17 9.59
CA ARG A 52 -5.42 18.78 9.18
C ARG A 52 -5.23 19.55 7.91
N THR A 53 -6.09 19.30 6.92
CA THR A 53 -6.16 20.09 5.70
C THR A 53 -7.57 20.65 5.50
N ASP A 54 -7.71 21.64 4.64
CA ASP A 54 -9.00 21.97 4.04
C ASP A 54 -9.31 21.04 2.83
N PHE A 55 -10.32 21.40 2.04
CA PHE A 55 -10.71 20.65 0.84
C PHE A 55 -9.83 20.94 -0.38
N GLU A 56 -9.17 22.09 -0.41
CA GLU A 56 -8.16 22.46 -1.42
C GLU A 56 -6.80 21.83 -1.11
N ALA A 57 -6.75 20.99 -0.08
CA ALA A 57 -5.57 20.32 0.42
C ALA A 57 -4.52 21.25 1.03
N ILE A 58 -4.86 22.48 1.43
CA ILE A 58 -3.93 23.35 2.14
C ILE A 58 -3.75 22.83 3.57
N LEU A 59 -2.49 22.68 4.00
CA LEU A 59 -2.17 22.24 5.35
C LEU A 59 -2.52 23.32 6.36
N LEU A 60 -3.47 23.03 7.25
CA LEU A 60 -3.93 23.97 8.27
C LEU A 60 -3.13 23.84 9.57
N ASN A 61 -2.87 22.61 10.01
CA ASN A 61 -2.18 22.33 11.27
C ASN A 61 -1.70 20.88 11.35
N ILE A 62 -0.62 20.62 12.08
CA ILE A 62 -0.17 19.29 12.52
C ILE A 62 -0.16 19.31 14.05
N LYS A 63 -0.95 18.45 14.67
CA LYS A 63 -1.01 18.33 16.12
C LYS A 63 0.01 17.26 16.56
N SER A 64 0.88 17.65 17.50
CA SER A 64 1.96 16.84 18.07
C SER A 64 3.18 16.67 17.15
N ASP A 65 4.30 16.32 17.76
CA ASP A 65 5.46 15.77 17.08
C ASP A 65 5.30 14.25 16.96
N CYS A 66 5.88 13.67 15.90
CA CYS A 66 5.96 12.22 15.76
C CYS A 66 6.94 11.66 16.80
N CYS A 67 6.57 10.56 17.45
CA CYS A 67 7.44 9.84 18.40
C CYS A 67 8.43 8.87 17.72
N HIS A 68 8.54 8.92 16.39
CA HIS A 68 9.35 8.03 15.58
C HIS A 68 10.04 8.83 14.44
N PRO A 69 11.16 8.32 13.90
CA PRO A 69 11.84 8.96 12.78
C PRO A 69 10.96 8.95 11.52
N SER A 70 11.26 9.89 10.60
CA SER A 70 10.68 9.89 9.26
C SER A 70 11.21 8.72 8.44
N GLU A 71 10.39 8.16 7.54
CA GLU A 71 10.75 7.01 6.69
C GLU A 71 10.77 7.40 5.21
N PRO A 72 11.73 8.23 4.75
CA PRO A 72 11.76 8.73 3.38
C PRO A 72 11.86 7.59 2.34
N GLU A 73 12.57 6.51 2.65
CA GLU A 73 12.69 5.35 1.76
C GLU A 73 11.35 4.68 1.48
N LYS A 74 10.46 4.58 2.49
CA LYS A 74 9.12 3.99 2.33
C LYS A 74 8.29 4.78 1.33
N ILE A 75 8.42 6.10 1.33
CA ILE A 75 7.74 7.00 0.40
C ILE A 75 8.33 6.87 -0.99
N GLN A 76 9.66 6.88 -1.12
CA GLN A 76 10.32 6.70 -2.42
C GLN A 76 9.92 5.37 -3.07
N ILE A 77 9.89 4.27 -2.31
CA ILE A 77 9.44 2.96 -2.78
C ILE A 77 7.98 3.00 -3.24
N GLN A 78 7.09 3.68 -2.50
CA GLN A 78 5.69 3.80 -2.89
C GLN A 78 5.51 4.62 -4.16
N THR A 79 6.21 5.77 -4.26
CA THR A 79 6.21 6.63 -5.44
C THR A 79 6.73 5.88 -6.66
N PHE A 80 7.86 5.16 -6.52
CA PHE A 80 8.41 4.31 -7.57
C PHE A 80 7.38 3.29 -8.08
N LYS A 81 6.73 2.56 -7.17
CA LYS A 81 5.69 1.57 -7.52
C LYS A 81 4.53 2.21 -8.28
N GLN A 82 4.13 3.42 -7.92
CA GLN A 82 3.07 4.14 -8.61
C GLN A 82 3.49 4.56 -10.01
N VAL A 83 4.71 5.06 -10.20
CA VAL A 83 5.25 5.42 -11.51
C VAL A 83 5.32 4.19 -12.42
N VAL A 84 5.92 3.10 -11.96
CA VAL A 84 6.01 1.84 -12.72
C VAL A 84 4.61 1.33 -13.08
N LYS A 85 3.67 1.36 -12.13
CA LYS A 85 2.29 0.93 -12.38
C LYS A 85 1.57 1.82 -13.39
N ALA A 86 1.74 3.14 -13.30
CA ALA A 86 1.13 4.07 -14.24
C ALA A 86 1.66 3.83 -15.66
N ARG A 87 2.99 3.73 -15.82
CA ARG A 87 3.63 3.44 -17.11
C ARG A 87 3.20 2.10 -17.69
N ALA A 88 3.13 1.05 -16.87
CA ALA A 88 2.70 -0.28 -17.31
C ALA A 88 1.24 -0.31 -17.82
N ILE A 89 0.41 0.65 -17.44
CA ILE A 89 -0.96 0.78 -17.94
C ILE A 89 -1.00 1.63 -19.22
N SER A 90 -0.19 2.70 -19.30
CA SER A 90 -0.21 3.66 -20.41
C SER A 90 0.66 3.27 -21.60
N GLU A 91 1.67 2.44 -21.40
CA GLU A 91 2.66 2.08 -22.41
C GLU A 91 2.58 0.59 -22.79
N SER A 92 3.02 0.26 -24.02
CA SER A 92 3.18 -1.13 -24.48
C SER A 92 4.52 -1.75 -24.08
N THR A 93 5.40 -0.98 -23.41
CA THR A 93 6.72 -1.42 -22.97
C THR A 93 6.61 -2.58 -21.97
N PRO A 94 7.39 -3.67 -22.12
CA PRO A 94 7.38 -4.77 -21.16
C PRO A 94 7.70 -4.29 -19.73
N ILE A 95 6.93 -4.76 -18.73
CA ILE A 95 7.09 -4.38 -17.32
C ILE A 95 8.54 -4.51 -16.81
N PRO A 96 9.31 -5.58 -17.12
CA PRO A 96 10.69 -5.68 -16.67
C PRO A 96 11.58 -4.53 -17.17
N GLN A 97 11.33 -4.03 -18.39
CA GLN A 97 12.07 -2.92 -18.96
C GLN A 97 11.68 -1.60 -18.28
N ILE A 98 10.39 -1.34 -18.07
CA ILE A 98 9.91 -0.16 -17.31
C ILE A 98 10.58 -0.13 -15.93
N TYR A 99 10.64 -1.27 -15.25
CA TYR A 99 11.26 -1.35 -13.93
C TYR A 99 12.75 -1.02 -13.96
N GLY A 100 13.50 -1.55 -14.94
CA GLY A 100 14.93 -1.25 -15.09
C GLY A 100 15.17 0.24 -15.39
N GLU A 101 14.37 0.83 -16.26
CA GLU A 101 14.45 2.26 -16.60
C GLU A 101 14.14 3.16 -15.38
N GLU A 102 13.07 2.87 -14.65
CA GLU A 102 12.70 3.66 -13.47
C GLU A 102 13.68 3.44 -12.31
N ALA A 103 14.19 2.22 -12.12
CA ALA A 103 15.18 1.94 -11.08
C ALA A 103 16.50 2.66 -11.35
N ALA A 104 16.87 2.86 -12.63
CA ALA A 104 18.04 3.66 -13.00
C ALA A 104 17.83 5.17 -12.82
N ARG A 105 16.59 5.65 -12.79
CA ARG A 105 16.25 7.08 -12.59
C ARG A 105 16.22 7.48 -11.13
N ILE A 106 15.86 6.57 -10.24
CA ILE A 106 15.78 6.87 -8.81
C ILE A 106 17.09 6.46 -8.14
N ASP A 107 17.69 7.40 -7.43
CA ASP A 107 18.81 7.14 -6.53
C ASP A 107 18.30 6.47 -5.24
N LEU A 108 17.79 5.24 -5.38
CA LEU A 108 17.42 4.40 -4.25
C LEU A 108 18.68 3.77 -3.67
N SER A 109 18.76 3.72 -2.35
CA SER A 109 19.80 2.93 -1.69
C SER A 109 19.66 1.46 -2.12
N THR A 110 20.78 0.75 -2.25
CA THR A 110 20.78 -0.68 -2.61
C THR A 110 19.92 -1.51 -1.65
N LEU A 111 19.80 -1.05 -0.39
CA LEU A 111 18.94 -1.64 0.63
C LEU A 111 17.45 -1.45 0.33
N SER A 112 17.04 -0.26 -0.14
CA SER A 112 15.65 -0.02 -0.54
C SER A 112 15.22 -0.87 -1.74
N ILE A 113 16.13 -1.10 -2.69
CA ILE A 113 15.88 -2.01 -3.84
C ILE A 113 15.75 -3.45 -3.36
N ALA A 114 16.60 -3.90 -2.43
CA ALA A 114 16.54 -5.24 -1.85
C ALA A 114 15.26 -5.47 -1.01
N ALA A 115 14.67 -4.42 -0.44
CA ALA A 115 13.42 -4.49 0.31
C ALA A 115 12.18 -4.65 -0.59
N LEU A 116 12.33 -4.55 -1.93
CA LEU A 116 11.24 -4.84 -2.86
C LEU A 116 11.01 -6.35 -2.89
N PRO A 117 9.75 -6.81 -2.78
CA PRO A 117 9.46 -8.24 -2.74
C PRO A 117 10.00 -8.89 -4.01
N SER A 118 10.83 -9.90 -3.82
CA SER A 118 11.43 -10.66 -4.91
C SER A 118 10.34 -11.28 -5.80
N GLN A 119 10.67 -11.55 -7.06
CA GLN A 119 9.77 -12.24 -7.98
C GLN A 119 9.29 -13.59 -7.39
N ARG A 120 10.14 -14.24 -6.59
CA ARG A 120 9.82 -15.47 -5.86
C ARG A 120 8.74 -15.24 -4.79
N GLU A 121 8.89 -14.21 -3.96
CA GLU A 121 7.89 -13.87 -2.92
C GLU A 121 6.56 -13.44 -3.54
N LEU A 122 6.59 -12.66 -4.63
CA LEU A 122 5.39 -12.29 -5.37
C LEU A 122 4.69 -13.52 -5.96
N SER A 123 5.45 -14.49 -6.48
CA SER A 123 4.90 -15.74 -7.02
C SER A 123 4.32 -16.62 -5.91
N GLN A 124 4.97 -16.70 -4.75
CA GLN A 124 4.46 -17.43 -3.59
C GLN A 124 3.16 -16.81 -3.07
N LYS A 125 3.10 -15.47 -2.91
CA LYS A 125 1.88 -14.76 -2.51
C LYS A 125 0.72 -14.99 -3.48
N LYS A 126 0.97 -15.01 -4.79
CA LYS A 126 -0.05 -15.34 -5.80
C LYS A 126 -0.60 -16.76 -5.62
N LYS A 127 0.27 -17.74 -5.34
CA LYS A 127 -0.14 -19.12 -5.08
C LYS A 127 -1.01 -19.19 -3.82
N THR A 128 -0.58 -18.59 -2.71
CA THR A 128 -1.37 -18.57 -1.47
C THR A 128 -2.73 -17.89 -1.64
N LEU A 129 -2.78 -16.78 -2.38
CA LEU A 129 -4.05 -16.09 -2.66
C LEU A 129 -5.01 -16.94 -3.50
N ALA A 130 -4.49 -17.66 -4.50
CA ALA A 130 -5.28 -18.57 -5.32
C ALA A 130 -5.78 -19.79 -4.53
N THR A 131 -4.94 -20.32 -3.62
CA THR A 131 -5.33 -21.38 -2.68
C THR A 131 -6.44 -20.89 -1.75
N GLN A 132 -6.29 -19.69 -1.17
CA GLN A 132 -7.30 -19.12 -0.28
C GLN A 132 -8.64 -18.91 -1.01
N HIS A 133 -8.62 -18.32 -2.21
CA HIS A 133 -9.84 -18.14 -3.00
C HIS A 133 -10.55 -19.47 -3.29
N ARG A 134 -9.80 -20.54 -3.56
CA ARG A 134 -10.37 -21.88 -3.76
C ARG A 134 -11.05 -22.43 -2.50
N ILE A 135 -10.41 -22.25 -1.35
CA ILE A 135 -10.98 -22.61 -0.04
C ILE A 135 -12.27 -21.84 0.20
N ASP A 136 -12.25 -20.51 0.04
CA ASP A 136 -13.42 -19.65 0.22
C ASP A 136 -14.58 -20.07 -0.69
N THR A 137 -14.28 -20.43 -1.95
CA THR A 137 -15.28 -20.93 -2.90
C THR A 137 -15.94 -22.24 -2.44
N LEU A 138 -15.17 -23.16 -1.83
CA LEU A 138 -15.72 -24.41 -1.30
C LEU A 138 -16.65 -24.16 -0.11
N TYR A 139 -16.26 -23.26 0.81
CA TYR A 139 -17.12 -22.87 1.93
C TYR A 139 -18.41 -22.20 1.47
N ILE A 140 -18.36 -21.28 0.50
CA ILE A 140 -19.55 -20.65 -0.07
C ILE A 140 -20.52 -21.69 -0.65
N ARG A 141 -19.99 -22.69 -1.39
CA ARG A 141 -20.82 -23.77 -1.94
C ARG A 141 -21.45 -24.64 -0.85
N TYR A 142 -20.71 -24.92 0.22
CA TYR A 142 -21.23 -25.67 1.35
C TYR A 142 -22.36 -24.92 2.07
N ASP A 143 -22.17 -23.62 2.33
CA ASP A 143 -23.17 -22.77 3.00
C ASP A 143 -24.46 -22.63 2.16
N ASN A 144 -24.34 -22.65 0.83
CA ASN A 144 -25.48 -22.66 -0.09
C ASN A 144 -26.20 -24.02 -0.18
N GLY A 145 -25.62 -25.08 0.39
CA GLY A 145 -26.12 -26.45 0.25
C GLY A 145 -25.80 -27.11 -1.10
N ASP A 146 -24.90 -26.52 -1.90
CA ASP A 146 -24.49 -27.04 -3.22
C ASP A 146 -23.58 -28.28 -3.10
N ILE A 147 -22.92 -28.44 -1.95
CA ILE A 147 -22.07 -29.59 -1.62
C ILE A 147 -22.31 -30.01 -0.17
N ASN A 148 -22.12 -31.29 0.13
CA ASN A 148 -22.21 -31.81 1.49
C ASN A 148 -20.86 -31.75 2.25
N ALA A 149 -20.88 -32.11 3.54
CA ALA A 149 -19.70 -32.01 4.40
C ALA A 149 -18.52 -32.91 3.96
N ASN A 150 -18.79 -34.09 3.38
CA ASN A 150 -17.73 -34.97 2.90
C ASN A 150 -17.07 -34.39 1.64
N GLU A 151 -17.87 -33.84 0.72
CA GLU A 151 -17.36 -33.17 -0.48
C GLU A 151 -16.53 -31.92 -0.14
N LEU A 152 -16.91 -31.18 0.91
CA LEU A 152 -16.11 -30.08 1.44
C LEU A 152 -14.76 -30.58 1.96
N LEU A 153 -14.74 -31.63 2.80
CA LEU A 153 -13.52 -32.19 3.38
C LEU A 153 -12.56 -32.74 2.31
N ASP A 154 -13.08 -33.45 1.32
CA ASP A 154 -12.31 -33.96 0.19
C ASP A 154 -11.73 -32.82 -0.65
N GLY A 155 -12.55 -31.80 -0.92
CA GLY A 155 -12.13 -30.60 -1.65
C GLY A 155 -11.01 -29.84 -0.94
N LEU A 156 -11.12 -29.64 0.38
CA LEU A 156 -10.09 -29.00 1.19
C LEU A 156 -8.81 -29.84 1.20
N SER A 157 -8.93 -31.16 1.39
CA SER A 157 -7.78 -32.07 1.39
C SER A 157 -7.03 -32.04 0.05
N TYR A 158 -7.76 -32.00 -1.07
CA TYR A 158 -7.16 -31.86 -2.40
C TYR A 158 -6.44 -30.52 -2.59
N VAL A 159 -7.04 -29.42 -2.13
CA VAL A 159 -6.43 -28.09 -2.22
C VAL A 159 -5.14 -28.02 -1.39
N VAL A 160 -5.12 -28.62 -0.20
CA VAL A 160 -3.92 -28.68 0.66
C VAL A 160 -2.84 -29.59 0.06
N ALA A 161 -3.20 -30.74 -0.51
CA ALA A 161 -2.22 -31.67 -1.08
C ALA A 161 -1.47 -31.12 -2.32
N LYS A 162 -2.04 -30.13 -3.01
CA LYS A 162 -1.51 -29.60 -4.27
C LYS A 162 -0.60 -28.38 -4.10
N TYR A 163 -0.55 -27.76 -2.93
CA TYR A 163 0.11 -26.47 -2.69
C TYR A 163 1.01 -26.50 -1.46
#